data_AF-A0A316RE33-F1
#
_entry.id   AF-A0A316RE33-F1
#
_cell.length_a   1.000
_cell.length_b   1.000
_cell.length_c   1.000
_cell.angle_alpha   90.00
_cell.angle_beta   90.00
_cell.angle_gamma   90.00
#
_symmetry.space_group_name_H-M   'P 1'
#
loop_
_entity.id
_entity.type
_entity.pdbx_description
1 polymer ?
#
loop_
_entity_poly.entity_id
_entity_poly.type
_entity_poly.pdbx_seq_one_letter_code
_entity_poly.pdbx_strand_id
1 'polypeptide(L)'
;MQVVLILGGGIGKRFGTVLPKQYNLIDGKPVIDYVIEAALQARQTDRIVVVCDPQYSNHSRYMNQGQVEIVPGGAERYDSLQNGLNYIERHYDCQKLCILDAVAPFVYPELIDDYFERLDTADAVITCQKITGSLGNYTFDPLDREDYYITQSPEAFRFPLLLAHFDPHFPSTELAWQLPKDSKKYLNFNFPQNTKITYDFDLEYAARMLPHYQKQRNSDDQLPPGERVLQAVQAHIVDNSAAPNADWLQQLSHLYDKLAKQWGLQSFDVYHISTYGLVLETQSTIYGDVVLKMIPPYTARYPREKAAYQQLAGDYMCPLLATDDACCALLLRRIAPGKYADFDDNICLTDFFNRVVCTAKETVRHPVFPAYRVDLEAALQRSRTAPFLTGSLEQEVRSALALYDTQFKNSKTYLLHGDLHHYNLLRTAEGYRAIDPIGCLAPIEFEFTRFIRNDILQHPGFDPRERLQLLLRYFSRWAEPERIQAALQIDLSLTAVNATYESTEPAAAETQLALLQIAKAGTK
;
A
#
# COMPACT_ATOMS: atom_id res chain seq x y z
N MET A 1 -9.63 21.72 19.70
CA MET A 1 -9.44 20.68 20.74
C MET A 1 -9.50 19.29 20.11
N GLN A 2 -8.81 18.32 20.70
CA GLN A 2 -8.88 16.90 20.37
C GLN A 2 -9.70 16.16 21.45
N VAL A 3 -10.79 15.52 21.03
CA VAL A 3 -11.69 14.82 21.95
C VAL A 3 -11.66 13.33 21.67
N VAL A 4 -11.62 12.53 22.73
CA VAL A 4 -11.83 11.09 22.66
C VAL A 4 -13.26 10.77 23.09
N LEU A 5 -14.01 10.05 22.26
CA LEU A 5 -15.37 9.60 22.52
C LEU A 5 -15.39 8.08 22.72
N ILE A 6 -15.73 7.62 23.93
CA ILE A 6 -15.78 6.21 24.29
C ILE A 6 -17.25 5.76 24.31
N LEU A 7 -17.61 4.78 23.48
CA LEU A 7 -18.96 4.22 23.41
C LEU A 7 -19.10 2.99 24.30
N GLY A 8 -19.98 3.07 25.30
CA GLY A 8 -20.21 2.06 26.34
C GLY A 8 -21.69 1.78 26.63
N GLY A 9 -22.61 2.03 25.70
CA GLY A 9 -24.06 1.88 25.91
C GLY A 9 -24.62 0.45 25.80
N GLY A 10 -23.82 -0.55 25.40
CA GLY A 10 -24.32 -1.90 25.15
C GLY A 10 -24.57 -2.70 26.44
N ILE A 11 -25.81 -3.18 26.65
CA ILE A 11 -26.18 -4.03 27.80
C ILE A 11 -25.58 -5.46 27.69
N GLY A 12 -25.04 -5.84 26.52
CA GLY A 12 -24.31 -7.10 26.37
C GLY A 12 -25.19 -8.35 26.49
N LYS A 13 -26.31 -8.44 25.76
CA LYS A 13 -27.25 -9.59 25.77
C LYS A 13 -26.57 -10.97 25.60
N ARG A 14 -25.38 -11.01 24.99
CA ARG A 14 -24.57 -12.21 24.72
C ARG A 14 -23.55 -12.56 25.82
N PHE A 15 -23.35 -11.68 26.81
CA PHE A 15 -22.26 -11.74 27.79
C PHE A 15 -22.65 -12.45 29.11
N GLY A 16 -23.91 -12.86 29.28
CA GLY A 16 -24.33 -13.80 30.33
C GLY A 16 -24.28 -13.30 31.79
N THR A 17 -23.87 -12.06 32.06
CA THR A 17 -23.77 -11.50 33.42
C THR A 17 -24.78 -10.36 33.68
N VAL A 18 -25.04 -10.08 34.96
CA VAL A 18 -25.94 -8.99 35.41
C VAL A 18 -25.28 -7.61 35.22
N LEU A 19 -23.95 -7.57 35.27
CA LEU A 19 -23.15 -6.37 35.12
C LEU A 19 -22.75 -6.19 33.64
N PRO A 20 -22.97 -5.01 33.01
CA PRO A 20 -22.59 -4.82 31.61
C PRO A 20 -21.12 -5.13 31.35
N LYS A 21 -20.83 -5.73 30.18
CA LYS A 21 -19.53 -6.31 29.83
C LYS A 21 -18.32 -5.38 30.05
N GLN A 22 -18.47 -4.09 29.77
CA GLN A 22 -17.44 -3.07 29.93
C GLN A 22 -17.02 -2.83 31.39
N TYR A 23 -17.84 -3.24 32.37
CA TYR A 23 -17.55 -3.13 33.79
C TYR A 23 -17.08 -4.45 34.42
N ASN A 24 -17.03 -5.53 33.64
CA ASN A 24 -16.44 -6.78 34.12
C ASN A 24 -14.91 -6.62 34.21
N LEU A 25 -14.28 -7.47 35.02
CA LEU A 25 -12.89 -7.29 35.41
C LEU A 25 -11.96 -8.15 34.55
N ILE A 26 -10.86 -7.54 34.11
CA ILE A 26 -9.66 -8.22 33.66
C ILE A 26 -8.61 -7.95 34.74
N ASP A 27 -8.11 -9.00 35.38
CA ASP A 27 -7.13 -8.92 36.49
C ASP A 27 -7.47 -7.86 37.56
N GLY A 28 -8.75 -7.80 37.95
CA GLY A 28 -9.25 -6.91 38.99
C GLY A 28 -9.50 -5.46 38.55
N LYS A 29 -9.35 -5.15 37.25
CA LYS A 29 -9.61 -3.83 36.67
C LYS A 29 -10.76 -3.88 35.65
N PRO A 30 -11.75 -2.96 35.72
CA PRO A 30 -12.84 -2.90 34.73
C PRO A 30 -12.31 -2.77 33.29
N VAL A 31 -12.92 -3.47 32.33
CA VAL A 31 -12.51 -3.41 30.91
C VAL A 31 -12.43 -1.97 30.40
N ILE A 32 -13.45 -1.15 30.72
CA ILE A 32 -13.52 0.25 30.29
C ILE A 32 -12.37 1.11 30.84
N ASP A 33 -11.84 0.77 32.02
CA ASP A 33 -10.75 1.52 32.63
C ASP A 33 -9.44 1.34 31.84
N TYR A 34 -9.26 0.25 31.07
CA TYR A 34 -8.13 0.13 30.15
C TYR A 34 -8.22 1.14 29.00
N VAL A 35 -9.43 1.35 28.47
CA VAL A 35 -9.69 2.30 27.38
C VAL A 35 -9.57 3.74 27.87
N ILE A 36 -10.16 4.05 29.04
CA ILE A 36 -10.07 5.39 29.64
C ILE A 36 -8.62 5.73 30.00
N GLU A 37 -7.85 4.81 30.59
CA GLU A 37 -6.43 5.06 30.89
C GLU A 37 -5.61 5.35 29.64
N ALA A 38 -5.80 4.59 28.57
CA ALA A 38 -5.11 4.84 27.30
C ALA A 38 -5.41 6.25 26.78
N ALA A 39 -6.69 6.67 26.83
CA ALA A 39 -7.10 8.01 26.43
C ALA A 39 -6.56 9.11 27.35
N LEU A 40 -6.49 8.86 28.66
CA LEU A 40 -5.92 9.79 29.66
C LEU A 40 -4.42 9.99 29.49
N GLN A 41 -3.70 8.95 29.07
CA GLN A 41 -2.25 8.96 28.90
C GLN A 41 -1.80 9.47 27.51
N ALA A 42 -2.70 9.49 26.53
CA ALA A 42 -2.43 10.04 25.21
C ALA A 42 -2.16 11.55 25.30
N ARG A 43 -1.05 12.02 24.72
CA ARG A 43 -0.54 13.38 24.92
C ARG A 43 -1.43 14.43 24.25
N GLN A 44 -2.09 14.06 23.17
CA GLN A 44 -2.95 14.97 22.42
C GLN A 44 -4.39 15.01 22.91
N THR A 45 -4.81 14.16 23.86
CA THR A 45 -6.21 14.12 24.31
C THR A 45 -6.53 15.28 25.26
N ASP A 46 -7.36 16.23 24.84
CA ASP A 46 -7.81 17.33 25.70
C ASP A 46 -8.97 16.91 26.62
N ARG A 47 -9.91 16.13 26.09
CA ARG A 47 -11.16 15.73 26.77
C ARG A 47 -11.59 14.33 26.39
N ILE A 48 -12.24 13.66 27.32
CA ILE A 48 -12.78 12.31 27.16
C ILE A 48 -14.27 12.34 27.47
N VAL A 49 -15.09 11.99 26.49
CA VAL A 49 -16.53 11.85 26.64
C VAL A 49 -16.87 10.36 26.60
N VAL A 50 -17.50 9.87 27.65
CA VAL A 50 -17.93 8.47 27.76
C VAL A 50 -19.44 8.39 27.63
N VAL A 51 -19.92 7.77 26.56
CA VAL A 51 -21.34 7.54 26.36
C VAL A 51 -21.73 6.20 26.96
N CYS A 52 -22.37 6.23 28.13
CA CYS A 52 -22.81 5.02 28.82
C CYS A 52 -24.04 5.32 29.67
N ASP A 53 -24.59 4.27 30.31
CA ASP A 53 -25.61 4.46 31.32
C ASP A 53 -24.95 4.97 32.63
N PRO A 54 -25.29 6.18 33.11
CA PRO A 54 -24.67 6.78 34.28
C PRO A 54 -24.81 5.96 35.56
N GLN A 55 -25.82 5.07 35.66
CA GLN A 55 -26.04 4.26 36.87
C GLN A 55 -24.86 3.32 37.19
N TYR A 56 -24.11 2.92 36.16
CA TYR A 56 -22.96 2.03 36.31
C TYR A 56 -21.62 2.76 36.44
N SER A 57 -21.63 4.09 36.45
CA SER A 57 -20.39 4.89 36.47
C SER A 57 -19.48 4.60 37.66
N ASN A 58 -20.07 4.24 38.81
CA ASN A 58 -19.35 3.86 40.03
C ASN A 58 -18.52 2.57 39.90
N HIS A 59 -18.69 1.80 38.83
CA HIS A 59 -17.86 0.62 38.57
C HIS A 59 -16.51 0.97 37.92
N SER A 60 -16.36 2.17 37.36
CA SER A 60 -15.10 2.67 36.79
C SER A 60 -14.32 3.48 37.82
N ARG A 61 -12.98 3.38 37.81
CA ARG A 61 -12.11 4.18 38.70
C ARG A 61 -11.95 5.64 38.24
N TYR A 62 -12.21 5.92 36.97
CA TYR A 62 -11.89 7.20 36.30
C TYR A 62 -13.10 8.04 35.92
N MET A 63 -14.29 7.44 35.92
CA MET A 63 -15.51 8.18 35.58
C MET A 63 -15.79 9.32 36.56
N ASN A 64 -16.32 10.44 36.02
CA ASN A 64 -16.63 11.67 36.75
C ASN A 64 -15.41 12.33 37.43
N GLN A 65 -14.22 12.19 36.85
CA GLN A 65 -13.00 12.81 37.35
C GLN A 65 -12.24 13.53 36.24
N GLY A 66 -11.69 14.70 36.57
CA GLY A 66 -10.77 15.43 35.69
C GLY A 66 -11.35 15.71 34.31
N GLN A 67 -10.74 15.12 33.28
CA GLN A 67 -11.09 15.30 31.86
C GLN A 67 -12.13 14.29 31.33
N VAL A 68 -12.70 13.44 32.19
CA VAL A 68 -13.65 12.36 31.83
C VAL A 68 -15.09 12.75 32.19
N GLU A 69 -15.92 12.94 31.17
CA GLU A 69 -17.32 13.32 31.29
C GLU A 69 -18.25 12.24 30.77
N ILE A 70 -19.42 12.10 31.40
CA ILE A 70 -20.39 11.05 31.06
C ILE A 70 -21.57 11.67 30.31
N VAL A 71 -21.96 11.01 29.22
CA VAL A 71 -23.16 11.32 28.45
C VAL A 71 -24.08 10.09 28.46
N PRO A 72 -25.38 10.24 28.75
CA PRO A 72 -26.32 9.12 28.66
C PRO A 72 -26.38 8.51 27.26
N GLY A 73 -26.35 7.18 27.20
CA GLY A 73 -26.55 6.42 25.96
C GLY A 73 -27.96 6.56 25.38
N GLY A 74 -28.09 6.20 24.10
CA GLY A 74 -29.37 6.09 23.40
C GLY A 74 -29.88 4.64 23.33
N ALA A 75 -30.96 4.40 22.58
CA ALA A 75 -31.55 3.07 22.44
C ALA A 75 -30.64 2.12 21.64
N GLU A 76 -30.06 2.61 20.56
CA GLU A 76 -29.12 1.88 19.71
C GLU A 76 -27.72 2.53 19.69
N ARG A 77 -26.77 1.90 18.99
CA ARG A 77 -25.38 2.39 18.87
C ARG A 77 -25.32 3.81 18.29
N TYR A 78 -26.07 4.08 17.22
CA TYR A 78 -26.05 5.38 16.56
C TYR A 78 -26.76 6.47 17.35
N ASP A 79 -27.81 6.15 18.11
CA ASP A 79 -28.39 7.11 19.06
C ASP A 79 -27.38 7.51 20.14
N SER A 80 -26.62 6.53 20.64
CA SER A 80 -25.55 6.77 21.62
C SER A 80 -24.44 7.64 21.03
N LEU A 81 -24.00 7.32 19.81
CA LEU A 81 -23.02 8.14 19.10
C LEU A 81 -23.54 9.57 18.87
N GLN A 82 -24.79 9.73 18.44
CA GLN A 82 -25.41 11.04 18.23
C GLN A 82 -25.44 11.88 19.51
N ASN A 83 -25.79 11.27 20.65
CA ASN A 83 -25.75 11.95 21.95
C ASN A 83 -24.34 12.46 22.27
N GLY A 84 -23.32 11.62 22.04
CA GLY A 84 -21.91 11.99 22.21
C GLY A 84 -21.48 13.13 21.29
N LEU A 85 -21.79 13.05 19.99
CA LEU A 85 -21.46 14.08 19.01
C LEU A 85 -22.12 15.43 19.35
N ASN A 86 -23.42 15.41 19.67
CA ASN A 86 -24.17 16.61 20.07
C ASN A 86 -23.63 17.23 21.36
N TYR A 87 -23.20 16.40 22.32
CA TYR A 87 -22.57 16.89 23.53
C TYR A 87 -21.25 17.60 23.21
N ILE A 88 -20.41 16.96 22.40
CA ILE A 88 -19.11 17.53 22.01
C ILE A 88 -19.29 18.84 21.26
N GLU A 89 -20.23 18.91 20.31
CA GLU A 89 -20.55 20.13 19.56
C GLU A 89 -20.95 21.30 20.48
N ARG A 90 -21.76 21.03 21.51
CA ARG A 90 -22.28 22.07 22.42
C ARG A 90 -21.27 22.54 23.45
N HIS A 91 -20.34 21.68 23.85
CA HIS A 91 -19.46 21.92 24.98
C HIS A 91 -18.00 22.21 24.59
N TYR A 92 -17.58 21.85 23.37
CA TYR A 92 -16.18 21.93 22.95
C TYR A 92 -16.01 22.47 21.53
N ASP A 93 -14.97 23.28 21.31
CA ASP A 93 -14.44 23.58 19.97
C ASP A 93 -13.57 22.41 19.48
N CYS A 94 -14.24 21.28 19.23
CA CYS A 94 -13.61 20.04 18.80
C CYS A 94 -13.22 20.11 17.32
N GLN A 95 -11.97 19.80 17.02
CA GLN A 95 -11.42 19.79 15.66
C GLN A 95 -11.17 18.35 15.18
N LYS A 96 -10.67 17.50 16.09
CA LYS A 96 -10.39 16.09 15.82
C LYS A 96 -11.08 15.23 16.88
N LEU A 97 -11.77 14.19 16.43
CA LEU A 97 -12.47 13.23 17.28
C LEU A 97 -11.86 11.85 17.09
N CYS A 98 -11.53 11.16 18.18
CA CYS A 98 -11.18 9.73 18.15
C CYS A 98 -12.26 8.93 18.89
N ILE A 99 -12.87 7.96 18.20
CA ILE A 99 -13.98 7.14 18.70
C ILE A 99 -13.45 5.76 19.09
N LEU A 100 -13.74 5.34 20.30
CA LEU A 100 -13.31 4.07 20.91
C LEU A 100 -14.52 3.27 21.38
N ASP A 101 -14.44 1.95 21.31
CA ASP A 101 -15.37 1.08 22.04
C ASP A 101 -14.86 0.85 23.47
N ALA A 102 -15.75 0.97 24.47
CA ALA A 102 -15.45 0.71 25.89
C ALA A 102 -14.99 -0.73 26.20
N VAL A 103 -15.05 -1.62 25.21
CA VAL A 103 -14.73 -3.04 25.31
C VAL A 103 -13.52 -3.45 24.47
N ALA A 104 -12.70 -2.50 24.03
CA ALA A 104 -11.47 -2.76 23.28
C ALA A 104 -10.23 -2.46 24.15
N PRO A 105 -9.90 -3.30 25.16
CA PRO A 105 -8.89 -2.97 26.18
C PRO A 105 -7.44 -2.94 25.67
N PHE A 106 -7.19 -3.32 24.41
CA PHE A 106 -5.85 -3.39 23.83
C PHE A 106 -5.32 -2.05 23.31
N VAL A 107 -6.20 -1.05 23.17
CA VAL A 107 -5.83 0.31 22.76
C VAL A 107 -4.80 0.93 23.72
N TYR A 108 -3.95 1.80 23.19
CA TYR A 108 -2.84 2.42 23.91
C TYR A 108 -2.64 3.88 23.52
N PRO A 109 -1.95 4.68 24.37
CA PRO A 109 -1.81 6.12 24.20
C PRO A 109 -1.22 6.55 22.85
N GLU A 110 -0.14 5.91 22.44
CA GLU A 110 0.62 6.25 21.24
C GLU A 110 -0.22 6.00 19.97
N LEU A 111 -1.10 5.00 19.97
CA LEU A 111 -2.05 4.77 18.87
C LEU A 111 -3.04 5.92 18.73
N ILE A 112 -3.53 6.45 19.85
CA ILE A 112 -4.47 7.58 19.84
C ILE A 112 -3.78 8.85 19.36
N ASP A 113 -2.53 9.09 19.80
CA ASP A 113 -1.70 10.19 19.33
C ASP A 113 -1.43 10.10 17.82
N ASP A 114 -1.05 8.93 17.30
CA ASP A 114 -0.85 8.69 15.85
C ASP A 114 -2.13 9.00 15.05
N TYR A 115 -3.30 8.63 15.58
CA TYR A 115 -4.58 8.87 14.91
C TYR A 115 -4.89 10.36 14.85
N PHE A 116 -4.62 11.10 15.92
CA PHE A 116 -4.76 12.56 15.90
C PHE A 116 -3.76 13.22 14.96
N GLU A 117 -2.49 12.79 14.93
CA GLU A 117 -1.47 13.29 13.99
C GLU A 117 -1.87 13.06 12.53
N ARG A 118 -2.33 11.85 12.18
CA ARG A 118 -2.73 11.53 10.80
C ARG A 118 -3.89 12.37 10.27
N LEU A 119 -4.78 12.86 11.15
CA LEU A 119 -5.84 13.81 10.80
C LEU A 119 -5.35 15.20 10.37
N ASP A 120 -4.05 15.51 10.48
CA ASP A 120 -3.48 16.72 9.87
C ASP A 120 -3.47 16.65 8.33
N THR A 121 -3.46 15.44 7.77
CA THR A 121 -3.40 15.22 6.32
C THR A 121 -4.55 14.38 5.76
N ALA A 122 -5.23 13.62 6.62
CA ALA A 122 -6.41 12.83 6.30
C ALA A 122 -7.71 13.44 6.89
N ASP A 123 -8.84 13.06 6.33
CA ASP A 123 -10.18 13.38 6.84
C ASP A 123 -10.67 12.35 7.86
N ALA A 124 -10.24 11.10 7.69
CA ALA A 124 -10.54 9.99 8.59
C ALA A 124 -9.39 8.98 8.68
N VAL A 125 -9.25 8.34 9.83
CA VAL A 125 -8.28 7.29 10.15
C VAL A 125 -9.06 6.09 10.69
N ILE A 126 -9.05 4.97 9.96
CA ILE A 126 -9.90 3.80 10.26
C ILE A 126 -9.02 2.62 10.61
N THR A 127 -9.26 1.98 11.75
CA THR A 127 -8.58 0.72 12.08
C THR A 127 -9.16 -0.41 11.24
N CYS A 128 -8.31 -1.13 10.51
CA CYS A 128 -8.69 -2.17 9.57
C CYS A 128 -8.00 -3.50 9.87
N GLN A 129 -8.68 -4.61 9.58
CA GLN A 129 -8.07 -5.95 9.51
C GLN A 129 -8.34 -6.59 8.15
N LYS A 130 -7.32 -7.27 7.61
CA LYS A 130 -7.48 -8.10 6.42
C LYS A 130 -8.31 -9.34 6.72
N ILE A 131 -9.12 -9.76 5.75
CA ILE A 131 -9.94 -10.97 5.87
C ILE A 131 -9.09 -12.17 5.41
N THR A 132 -8.73 -13.04 6.35
CA THR A 132 -7.90 -14.23 6.07
C THR A 132 -8.72 -15.51 5.85
N GLY A 133 -9.98 -15.52 6.29
CA GLY A 133 -10.93 -16.59 5.99
C GLY A 133 -11.57 -16.43 4.61
N SER A 134 -12.18 -17.50 4.09
CA SER A 134 -13.03 -17.40 2.88
C SER A 134 -14.32 -16.67 3.22
N LEU A 135 -14.78 -15.79 2.32
CA LEU A 135 -16.08 -15.15 2.41
C LEU A 135 -17.15 -16.01 1.75
N GLY A 136 -18.34 -16.04 2.36
CA GLY A 136 -19.55 -16.58 1.76
C GLY A 136 -20.68 -15.55 1.83
N ASN A 137 -21.54 -15.53 0.82
CA ASN A 137 -22.81 -14.81 0.84
C ASN A 137 -23.97 -15.81 0.74
N TYR A 138 -25.17 -15.40 1.14
CA TYR A 138 -26.37 -16.25 1.09
C TYR A 138 -26.88 -16.52 -0.33
N THR A 139 -26.37 -15.80 -1.33
CA THR A 139 -26.69 -16.01 -2.75
C THR A 139 -25.78 -17.03 -3.43
N PHE A 140 -24.73 -17.51 -2.73
CA PHE A 140 -23.68 -18.39 -3.24
C PHE A 140 -22.91 -17.85 -4.46
N ASP A 141 -22.85 -16.52 -4.61
CA ASP A 141 -22.06 -15.86 -5.65
C ASP A 141 -20.57 -15.87 -5.29
N PRO A 142 -19.66 -15.96 -6.28
CA PRO A 142 -18.22 -15.82 -6.01
C PRO A 142 -17.93 -14.42 -5.45
N LEU A 143 -17.15 -14.37 -4.38
CA LEU A 143 -16.63 -13.14 -3.78
C LEU A 143 -15.11 -13.17 -3.83
N ASP A 144 -14.51 -12.05 -4.18
CA ASP A 144 -13.10 -11.81 -3.89
C ASP A 144 -12.99 -11.14 -2.51
N ARG A 145 -12.29 -11.79 -1.58
CA ARG A 145 -12.10 -11.25 -0.23
C ARG A 145 -11.16 -10.04 -0.22
N GLU A 146 -10.31 -9.90 -1.24
CA GLU A 146 -9.32 -8.81 -1.32
C GLU A 146 -9.99 -7.44 -1.56
N ASP A 147 -11.25 -7.44 -2.01
CA ASP A 147 -12.08 -6.24 -2.12
C ASP A 147 -12.63 -5.73 -0.76
N TYR A 148 -12.43 -6.49 0.32
CA TYR A 148 -13.05 -6.22 1.62
C TYR A 148 -12.04 -6.22 2.77
N TYR A 149 -12.35 -5.44 3.81
CA TYR A 149 -11.66 -5.44 5.09
C TYR A 149 -12.65 -5.30 6.24
N ILE A 150 -12.23 -5.70 7.43
CA ILE A 150 -13.02 -5.53 8.66
C ILE A 150 -12.60 -4.21 9.30
N THR A 151 -13.57 -3.40 9.71
CA THR A 151 -13.30 -2.17 10.46
C THR A 151 -13.52 -2.35 11.96
N GLN A 152 -12.72 -1.62 12.75
CA GLN A 152 -12.71 -1.68 14.20
C GLN A 152 -12.46 -0.27 14.78
N SER A 153 -12.74 -0.11 16.08
CA SER A 153 -12.33 1.08 16.84
C SER A 153 -10.91 0.88 17.38
N PRO A 154 -10.01 1.87 17.44
CA PRO A 154 -10.28 3.29 17.25
C PRO A 154 -10.64 3.67 15.82
N GLU A 155 -11.44 4.71 15.67
CA GLU A 155 -11.67 5.41 14.41
C GLU A 155 -11.53 6.91 14.69
N ALA A 156 -10.76 7.65 13.91
CA ALA A 156 -10.60 9.08 14.12
C ALA A 156 -11.07 9.88 12.91
N PHE A 157 -11.66 11.05 13.17
CA PHE A 157 -12.28 11.90 12.16
C PHE A 157 -11.99 13.37 12.42
N ARG A 158 -11.94 14.16 11.35
CA ARG A 158 -12.13 15.62 11.47
C ARG A 158 -13.55 15.86 11.98
N PHE A 159 -13.68 16.37 13.20
CA PHE A 159 -14.97 16.43 13.90
C PHE A 159 -16.04 17.20 13.12
N PRO A 160 -15.77 18.41 12.57
CA PRO A 160 -16.78 19.14 11.81
C PRO A 160 -17.28 18.38 10.56
N LEU A 161 -16.40 17.59 9.93
CA LEU A 161 -16.75 16.81 8.74
C LEU A 161 -17.66 15.64 9.12
N LEU A 162 -17.28 14.86 10.14
CA LEU A 162 -18.13 13.76 10.61
C LEU A 162 -19.50 14.28 11.04
N LEU A 163 -19.53 15.35 11.83
CA LEU A 163 -20.77 15.93 12.34
C LEU A 163 -21.71 16.38 11.21
N ALA A 164 -21.18 17.01 10.17
CA ALA A 164 -21.97 17.48 9.02
C ALA A 164 -22.59 16.35 8.18
N HIS A 165 -22.01 15.15 8.25
CA HIS A 165 -22.41 14.01 7.42
C HIS A 165 -23.02 12.85 8.21
N PHE A 166 -23.02 12.92 9.54
CA PHE A 166 -23.52 11.86 10.39
C PHE A 166 -25.04 11.74 10.28
N ASP A 167 -25.50 10.56 9.88
CA ASP A 167 -26.90 10.15 9.82
C ASP A 167 -27.12 8.93 10.75
N PRO A 168 -27.90 9.07 11.84
CA PRO A 168 -28.20 7.95 12.73
C PRO A 168 -29.05 6.85 12.07
N HIS A 169 -29.59 7.08 10.87
CA HIS A 169 -30.37 6.09 10.10
C HIS A 169 -29.59 5.43 8.96
N PHE A 170 -28.27 5.69 8.84
CA PHE A 170 -27.45 5.08 7.80
C PHE A 170 -27.44 3.54 7.92
N PRO A 171 -27.56 2.78 6.79
CA PRO A 171 -27.80 1.33 6.83
C PRO A 171 -26.57 0.49 7.22
N SER A 172 -25.37 1.08 7.24
CA SER A 172 -24.14 0.42 7.67
C SER A 172 -23.67 0.99 9.00
N THR A 173 -22.93 0.18 9.77
CA THR A 173 -22.26 0.61 11.01
C THR A 173 -20.89 1.24 10.79
N GLU A 174 -20.40 1.19 9.54
CA GLU A 174 -19.16 1.80 9.09
C GLU A 174 -19.31 3.32 8.94
N LEU A 175 -18.61 4.09 9.77
CA LEU A 175 -18.76 5.54 9.84
C LEU A 175 -18.12 6.26 8.64
N ALA A 176 -16.99 5.76 8.13
CA ALA A 176 -16.29 6.41 7.03
C ALA A 176 -17.09 6.39 5.71
N TRP A 177 -18.10 5.51 5.60
CA TRP A 177 -19.01 5.46 4.45
C TRP A 177 -20.01 6.62 4.41
N GLN A 178 -20.21 7.33 5.53
CA GLN A 178 -21.08 8.50 5.58
C GLN A 178 -20.39 9.76 5.04
N LEU A 179 -19.04 9.75 4.96
CA LEU A 179 -18.26 10.88 4.47
C LEU A 179 -18.33 11.01 2.94
N PRO A 180 -18.05 12.20 2.38
CA PRO A 180 -17.89 12.39 0.93
C PRO A 180 -16.91 11.37 0.31
N LYS A 181 -17.20 10.93 -0.92
CA LYS A 181 -16.42 9.89 -1.61
C LYS A 181 -14.95 10.28 -1.78
N ASP A 182 -14.68 11.56 -2.00
CA ASP A 182 -13.35 12.16 -2.17
C ASP A 182 -12.62 12.47 -0.85
N SER A 183 -13.24 12.23 0.30
CA SER A 183 -12.59 12.37 1.61
C SER A 183 -11.37 11.45 1.69
N LYS A 184 -10.24 12.00 2.14
CA LYS A 184 -8.98 11.30 2.31
C LYS A 184 -9.05 10.38 3.52
N LYS A 185 -9.11 9.08 3.29
CA LYS A 185 -9.19 8.06 4.34
C LYS A 185 -7.83 7.38 4.47
N TYR A 186 -7.29 7.33 5.68
CA TYR A 186 -6.15 6.49 6.02
C TYR A 186 -6.65 5.18 6.63
N LEU A 187 -6.29 4.04 6.04
CA LEU A 187 -6.66 2.72 6.53
C LEU A 187 -5.48 2.13 7.31
N ASN A 188 -5.62 2.01 8.62
CA ASN A 188 -4.57 1.47 9.48
C ASN A 188 -4.71 -0.05 9.66
N PHE A 189 -3.84 -0.82 9.02
CA PHE A 189 -3.75 -2.27 9.20
C PHE A 189 -2.73 -2.70 10.28
N ASN A 190 -2.03 -1.75 10.90
CA ASN A 190 -0.93 -2.00 11.84
C ASN A 190 -1.36 -2.13 13.30
N PHE A 191 -2.65 -2.46 13.53
CA PHE A 191 -3.17 -2.80 14.86
C PHE A 191 -4.03 -4.07 14.83
N PRO A 192 -3.44 -5.24 14.48
CA PRO A 192 -4.20 -6.48 14.33
C PRO A 192 -4.69 -7.06 15.67
N GLN A 193 -4.05 -6.71 16.79
CA GLN A 193 -4.36 -7.23 18.11
C GLN A 193 -5.44 -6.43 18.85
N ASN A 194 -6.59 -6.25 18.21
CA ASN A 194 -7.64 -5.34 18.67
C ASN A 194 -8.99 -6.04 18.87
N THR A 195 -8.95 -7.18 19.57
CA THR A 195 -10.16 -7.95 19.86
C THR A 195 -11.06 -7.23 20.85
N LYS A 196 -12.33 -7.07 20.50
CA LYS A 196 -13.37 -6.51 21.39
C LYS A 196 -13.93 -7.59 22.30
N ILE A 197 -14.06 -7.28 23.59
CA ILE A 197 -14.73 -8.15 24.56
C ILE A 197 -16.22 -8.28 24.19
N THR A 198 -16.62 -9.50 23.83
CA THR A 198 -17.96 -9.84 23.35
C THR A 198 -18.58 -10.99 24.11
N TYR A 199 -17.76 -11.97 24.51
CA TYR A 199 -18.10 -13.14 25.30
C TYR A 199 -17.26 -13.20 26.58
N ASP A 200 -17.70 -13.97 27.56
CA ASP A 200 -17.04 -14.13 28.86
C ASP A 200 -15.59 -14.64 28.73
N PHE A 201 -15.35 -15.62 27.85
CA PHE A 201 -14.01 -16.16 27.60
C PHE A 201 -13.03 -15.13 27.02
N ASP A 202 -13.52 -14.03 26.41
CA ASP A 202 -12.64 -12.95 25.93
C ASP A 202 -11.92 -12.26 27.09
N LEU A 203 -12.48 -12.28 28.30
CA LEU A 203 -11.82 -11.74 29.50
C LEU A 203 -10.56 -12.55 29.85
N GLU A 204 -10.63 -13.88 29.80
CA GLU A 204 -9.48 -14.75 30.05
C GLU A 204 -8.40 -14.58 28.98
N TYR A 205 -8.82 -14.44 27.72
CA TYR A 205 -7.91 -14.12 26.63
C TYR A 205 -7.21 -12.79 26.87
N ALA A 206 -7.97 -11.73 27.19
CA ALA A 206 -7.43 -10.41 27.44
C ALA A 206 -6.46 -10.37 28.64
N ALA A 207 -6.78 -11.05 29.74
CA ALA A 207 -5.89 -11.17 30.91
C ALA A 207 -4.51 -11.72 30.55
N ARG A 208 -4.46 -12.72 29.65
CA ARG A 208 -3.19 -13.32 29.21
C ARG A 208 -2.45 -12.46 28.19
N MET A 209 -3.17 -11.81 27.29
CA MET A 209 -2.57 -11.10 26.15
C MET A 209 -2.17 -9.66 26.45
N LEU A 210 -2.85 -8.98 27.37
CA LEU A 210 -2.50 -7.60 27.74
C LEU A 210 -1.03 -7.46 28.22
N PRO A 211 -0.52 -8.29 29.15
CA PRO A 211 0.89 -8.23 29.54
C PRO A 211 1.84 -8.54 28.38
N HIS A 212 1.46 -9.46 27.50
CA HIS A 212 2.26 -9.84 26.33
C HIS A 212 2.42 -8.65 25.36
N TYR A 213 1.32 -8.00 24.99
CA TYR A 213 1.36 -6.85 24.08
C TYR A 213 1.97 -5.61 24.72
N GLN A 214 1.79 -5.39 26.03
CA GLN A 214 2.51 -4.33 26.75
C GLN A 214 4.03 -4.56 26.71
N LYS A 215 4.48 -5.80 26.90
CA LYS A 215 5.90 -6.13 26.84
C LYS A 215 6.47 -5.93 25.42
N GLN A 216 5.74 -6.32 24.38
CA GLN A 216 6.15 -6.09 22.98
C GLN A 216 6.23 -4.60 22.62
N ARG A 217 5.22 -3.80 22.98
CA ARG A 217 5.25 -2.34 22.74
C ARG A 217 6.41 -1.66 23.45
N ASN A 218 6.62 -1.98 24.72
CA ASN A 218 7.75 -1.45 25.49
C ASN A 218 9.11 -1.89 24.93
N SER A 219 9.20 -3.04 24.26
CA SER A 219 10.42 -3.40 23.54
C SER A 219 10.56 -2.59 22.26
N ASP A 220 9.50 -2.49 21.44
CA ASP A 220 9.54 -1.90 20.10
C ASP A 220 9.74 -0.37 20.11
N ASP A 221 9.15 0.36 21.06
CA ASP A 221 9.34 1.82 21.22
C ASP A 221 10.72 2.20 21.79
N GLN A 222 11.43 1.25 22.39
CA GLN A 222 12.81 1.43 22.83
C GLN A 222 13.83 1.10 21.74
N LEU A 223 13.40 0.50 20.62
CA LEU A 223 14.30 0.13 19.55
C LEU A 223 14.71 1.38 18.75
N PRO A 224 16.00 1.51 18.41
CA PRO A 224 16.46 2.50 17.44
C PRO A 224 15.64 2.43 16.14
N PRO A 225 15.45 3.55 15.41
CA PRO A 225 14.70 3.58 14.15
C PRO A 225 15.08 2.47 13.16
N GLY A 226 16.37 2.17 12.99
CA GLY A 226 16.82 1.05 12.15
C GLY A 226 16.31 -0.32 12.58
N GLU A 227 16.20 -0.59 13.89
CA GLU A 227 15.68 -1.87 14.40
C GLU A 227 14.17 -2.00 14.17
N ARG A 228 13.43 -0.89 14.27
CA ARG A 228 12.00 -0.85 13.90
C ARG A 228 11.78 -1.10 12.40
N VAL A 229 12.63 -0.54 11.54
CA VAL A 229 12.64 -0.85 10.09
C VAL A 229 12.92 -2.33 9.86
N LEU A 230 13.91 -2.90 10.56
CA LEU A 230 14.23 -4.33 10.44
C LEU A 230 13.05 -5.22 10.81
N GLN A 231 12.37 -4.94 11.92
CA GLN A 231 11.18 -5.70 12.33
C GLN A 231 10.05 -5.63 11.27
N ALA A 232 9.75 -4.43 10.78
CA ALA A 232 8.71 -4.22 9.77
C ALA A 232 9.03 -4.95 8.45
N VAL A 233 10.31 -5.06 8.11
CA VAL A 233 10.80 -5.79 6.93
C VAL A 233 10.82 -7.31 7.14
N GLN A 234 11.22 -7.80 8.32
CA GLN A 234 11.19 -9.22 8.65
C GLN A 234 9.77 -9.79 8.62
N ALA A 235 8.78 -9.01 9.04
CA ALA A 235 7.37 -9.38 8.92
C ALA A 235 6.88 -9.51 7.45
N HIS A 236 7.63 -8.97 6.48
CA HIS A 236 7.22 -8.89 5.06
C HIS A 236 8.07 -9.75 4.10
N ILE A 237 9.40 -9.74 4.25
CA ILE A 237 10.34 -10.41 3.32
C ILE A 237 10.41 -11.93 3.55
N VAL A 238 10.09 -12.40 4.77
CA VAL A 238 10.13 -13.85 5.10
C VAL A 238 9.09 -14.66 4.30
N ASP A 239 7.99 -14.03 3.88
CA ASP A 239 6.94 -14.71 3.09
C ASP A 239 7.25 -14.78 1.58
N ASN A 240 8.15 -13.93 1.05
CA ASN A 240 8.27 -13.69 -0.40
C ASN A 240 9.61 -14.08 -1.04
N SER A 241 10.53 -14.74 -0.33
CA SER A 241 11.78 -15.19 -0.98
C SER A 241 12.35 -16.49 -0.45
N ALA A 242 12.55 -17.44 -1.37
CA ALA A 242 13.43 -18.58 -1.15
C ALA A 242 14.87 -18.07 -0.97
N ALA A 243 15.29 -17.97 0.29
CA ALA A 243 16.66 -17.84 0.82
C ALA A 243 17.73 -17.37 -0.19
N PRO A 244 18.17 -16.09 -0.11
CA PRO A 244 19.47 -15.83 0.55
C PRO A 244 19.58 -14.39 1.10
N ASN A 245 19.35 -14.11 2.39
CA ASN A 245 19.50 -12.73 2.87
C ASN A 245 19.71 -12.44 4.37
N ALA A 246 20.22 -13.39 5.16
CA ALA A 246 20.42 -13.15 6.60
C ALA A 246 21.37 -11.95 6.86
N ASP A 247 22.45 -11.82 6.08
CA ASP A 247 23.50 -10.81 6.34
C ASP A 247 23.06 -9.37 6.03
N TRP A 248 22.36 -9.12 4.91
CA TRP A 248 21.86 -7.78 4.60
C TRP A 248 20.75 -7.38 5.56
N LEU A 249 19.85 -8.31 5.90
CA LEU A 249 18.81 -8.06 6.92
C LEU A 249 19.45 -7.75 8.28
N GLN A 250 20.50 -8.48 8.70
CA GLN A 250 21.23 -8.19 9.94
C GLN A 250 21.84 -6.78 9.96
N GLN A 251 22.26 -6.27 8.80
CA GLN A 251 22.87 -4.93 8.68
C GLN A 251 21.85 -3.82 8.42
N LEU A 252 20.60 -4.15 8.07
CA LEU A 252 19.59 -3.19 7.60
C LEU A 252 19.35 -2.06 8.59
N SER A 253 19.30 -2.39 9.89
CA SER A 253 19.16 -1.40 10.96
C SER A 253 20.28 -0.35 10.93
N HIS A 254 21.53 -0.82 10.89
CA HIS A 254 22.69 0.06 10.83
C HIS A 254 22.73 0.90 9.55
N LEU A 255 22.39 0.28 8.41
CA LEU A 255 22.34 0.97 7.12
C LEU A 255 21.26 2.07 7.13
N TYR A 256 20.08 1.79 7.66
CA TYR A 256 19.02 2.79 7.81
C TYR A 256 19.45 3.92 8.74
N ASP A 257 20.00 3.64 9.91
CA ASP A 257 20.43 4.69 10.86
C ASP A 257 21.48 5.63 10.26
N LYS A 258 22.40 5.09 9.45
CA LYS A 258 23.35 5.90 8.68
C LYS A 258 22.62 6.83 7.72
N LEU A 259 21.70 6.30 6.92
CA LEU A 259 20.93 7.07 5.94
C LEU A 259 20.00 8.10 6.60
N ALA A 260 19.37 7.75 7.71
CA ALA A 260 18.49 8.62 8.47
C ALA A 260 19.23 9.85 8.99
N LYS A 261 20.45 9.67 9.51
CA LYS A 261 21.31 10.78 9.92
C LYS A 261 21.78 11.60 8.72
N GLN A 262 22.20 10.94 7.64
CA GLN A 262 22.73 11.58 6.44
C GLN A 262 21.68 12.42 5.69
N TRP A 263 20.43 11.96 5.66
CA TRP A 263 19.34 12.57 4.90
C TRP A 263 18.25 13.19 5.79
N GLY A 264 18.46 13.25 7.11
CA GLY A 264 17.54 13.88 8.05
C GLY A 264 16.17 13.23 8.11
N LEU A 265 16.07 11.90 8.01
CA LEU A 265 14.81 11.16 7.98
C LEU A 265 14.20 11.08 9.39
N GLN A 266 12.91 11.40 9.53
CA GLN A 266 12.25 11.54 10.84
C GLN A 266 11.19 10.47 11.12
N SER A 267 10.51 10.00 10.09
CA SER A 267 9.42 9.01 10.16
C SER A 267 9.59 7.99 9.05
N PHE A 268 8.91 6.85 9.13
CA PHE A 268 8.81 5.95 7.98
C PHE A 268 7.49 5.19 8.00
N ASP A 269 6.90 5.03 6.82
CA ASP A 269 5.87 4.04 6.54
C ASP A 269 6.43 3.04 5.52
N VAL A 270 6.29 1.73 5.78
CA VAL A 270 6.81 0.69 4.89
C VAL A 270 5.82 0.44 3.75
N TYR A 271 6.31 0.47 2.51
CA TYR A 271 5.50 0.10 1.36
C TYR A 271 5.51 -1.43 1.16
N HIS A 272 4.48 -2.10 1.68
CA HIS A 272 4.37 -3.56 1.78
C HIS A 272 4.04 -4.31 0.47
N ILE A 273 4.35 -3.74 -0.70
CA ILE A 273 4.08 -4.37 -2.02
C ILE A 273 5.39 -4.59 -2.81
N SER A 274 6.52 -4.04 -2.36
CA SER A 274 7.78 -4.18 -3.10
C SER A 274 8.38 -5.58 -2.94
N THR A 275 8.56 -6.28 -4.05
CA THR A 275 9.06 -7.67 -4.10
C THR A 275 10.58 -7.80 -4.11
N TYR A 276 11.33 -6.72 -4.38
CA TYR A 276 12.77 -6.79 -4.67
C TYR A 276 13.63 -5.77 -3.91
N GLY A 277 13.05 -5.04 -2.95
CA GLY A 277 13.77 -4.07 -2.13
C GLY A 277 12.88 -3.44 -1.06
N LEU A 278 13.50 -2.68 -0.17
CA LEU A 278 12.79 -1.93 0.86
C LEU A 278 12.43 -0.55 0.32
N VAL A 279 11.15 -0.22 0.32
CA VAL A 279 10.64 1.11 -0.04
C VAL A 279 9.95 1.71 1.19
N LEU A 280 10.43 2.88 1.62
CA LEU A 280 9.93 3.62 2.78
C LEU A 280 9.46 4.99 2.34
N GLU A 281 8.21 5.34 2.66
CA GLU A 281 7.78 6.74 2.61
C GLU A 281 8.23 7.44 3.88
N THR A 282 8.84 8.62 3.79
CA THR A 282 9.47 9.28 4.93
C THR A 282 9.46 10.80 4.78
N GLN A 283 9.52 11.51 5.92
CA GLN A 283 9.80 12.95 5.94
C GLN A 283 11.27 13.20 6.24
N SER A 284 11.88 14.05 5.40
CA SER A 284 13.24 14.55 5.56
C SER A 284 13.24 16.01 5.99
N THR A 285 14.01 16.35 7.01
CA THR A 285 14.27 17.75 7.40
C THR A 285 15.06 18.53 6.35
N ILE A 286 15.71 17.83 5.42
CA ILE A 286 16.57 18.41 4.38
C ILE A 286 15.80 18.53 3.05
N TYR A 287 15.02 17.51 2.71
CA TYR A 287 14.43 17.35 1.38
C TYR A 287 12.90 17.41 1.35
N GLY A 288 12.23 17.48 2.50
CA GLY A 288 10.77 17.41 2.61
C GLY A 288 10.24 15.97 2.48
N ASP A 289 9.09 15.79 1.84
CA ASP A 289 8.49 14.48 1.62
C ASP A 289 9.27 13.67 0.58
N VAL A 290 9.80 12.52 0.99
CA VAL A 290 10.67 11.68 0.16
C VAL A 290 10.32 10.19 0.26
N VAL A 291 10.83 9.42 -0.69
CA VAL A 291 10.80 7.98 -0.70
C VAL A 291 12.23 7.47 -0.62
N LEU A 292 12.52 6.67 0.41
CA LEU A 292 13.77 5.96 0.55
C LEU A 292 13.62 4.56 -0.04
N LYS A 293 14.41 4.25 -1.06
CA LYS A 293 14.49 2.92 -1.67
C LYS A 293 15.84 2.30 -1.40
N MET A 294 15.87 1.20 -0.64
CA MET A 294 17.08 0.40 -0.38
C MET A 294 17.00 -0.90 -1.16
N ILE A 295 17.94 -1.09 -2.08
CA ILE A 295 17.96 -2.23 -2.99
C ILE A 295 19.02 -3.22 -2.50
N PRO A 296 18.70 -4.51 -2.37
CA PRO A 296 19.66 -5.46 -1.84
C PRO A 296 20.88 -5.61 -2.77
N PRO A 297 22.12 -5.60 -2.23
CA PRO A 297 23.34 -5.45 -3.03
C PRO A 297 23.63 -6.62 -3.97
N TYR A 298 23.08 -7.81 -3.67
CA TYR A 298 23.28 -9.02 -4.49
C TYR A 298 22.36 -9.09 -5.72
N THR A 299 21.39 -8.19 -5.86
CA THR A 299 20.39 -8.24 -6.96
C THR A 299 20.88 -7.61 -8.28
N ALA A 300 22.08 -7.04 -8.32
CA ALA A 300 22.62 -6.25 -9.44
C ALA A 300 21.69 -5.11 -9.95
N ARG A 301 20.57 -4.85 -9.26
CA ARG A 301 19.53 -3.90 -9.66
C ARG A 301 19.91 -2.47 -9.32
N TYR A 302 20.53 -2.25 -8.16
CA TYR A 302 20.92 -0.92 -7.68
C TYR A 302 21.75 -0.12 -8.71
N PRO A 303 22.84 -0.65 -9.29
CA PRO A 303 23.63 0.09 -10.27
C PRO A 303 22.82 0.48 -11.52
N ARG A 304 21.91 -0.40 -11.98
CA ARG A 304 21.07 -0.15 -13.16
C ARG A 304 20.04 0.94 -12.88
N GLU A 305 19.30 0.78 -11.79
CA GLU A 305 18.23 1.72 -11.42
C GLU A 305 18.80 3.12 -11.13
N LYS A 306 19.91 3.19 -10.39
CA LYS A 306 20.65 4.45 -10.16
C LYS A 306 21.04 5.11 -11.48
N ALA A 307 21.68 4.36 -12.37
CA ALA A 307 22.12 4.90 -13.66
C ALA A 307 20.94 5.37 -14.51
N ALA A 308 19.77 4.73 -14.41
CA ALA A 308 18.60 5.08 -15.19
C ALA A 308 18.03 6.42 -14.73
N TYR A 309 17.86 6.61 -13.42
CA TYR A 309 17.47 7.91 -12.85
C TYR A 309 18.43 9.04 -13.22
N GLN A 310 19.74 8.75 -13.33
CA GLN A 310 20.74 9.77 -13.68
C GLN A 310 20.78 10.13 -15.17
N GLN A 311 20.34 9.22 -16.06
CA GLN A 311 20.62 9.33 -17.50
C GLN A 311 19.39 9.44 -18.38
N LEU A 312 18.22 8.98 -17.93
CA LEU A 312 16.98 9.17 -18.67
C LEU A 312 16.73 10.68 -18.78
N ALA A 313 17.00 11.20 -19.99
CA ALA A 313 16.90 12.61 -20.27
C ALA A 313 15.43 12.98 -20.30
N GLY A 314 15.02 13.97 -19.51
CA GLY A 314 13.65 14.47 -19.50
C GLY A 314 13.13 14.68 -18.07
N ASP A 315 12.22 15.62 -17.93
CA ASP A 315 11.53 15.91 -16.67
C ASP A 315 10.44 14.86 -16.36
N TYR A 316 10.30 13.80 -17.16
CA TYR A 316 9.25 12.80 -16.97
C TYR A 316 9.56 11.79 -15.86
N MET A 317 10.80 11.68 -15.38
CA MET A 317 11.13 10.82 -14.24
C MET A 317 10.81 11.49 -12.91
N CYS A 318 10.48 10.70 -11.91
CA CYS A 318 10.49 11.15 -10.52
C CYS A 318 11.89 11.65 -10.15
N PRO A 319 12.02 12.84 -9.51
CA PRO A 319 13.32 13.38 -9.15
C PRO A 319 14.11 12.47 -8.20
N LEU A 320 15.32 12.09 -8.63
CA LEU A 320 16.35 11.52 -7.76
C LEU A 320 17.04 12.65 -6.99
N LEU A 321 16.94 12.62 -5.67
CA LEU A 321 17.44 13.66 -4.77
C LEU A 321 18.85 13.34 -4.25
N ALA A 322 19.09 12.07 -3.88
CA ALA A 322 20.38 11.61 -3.39
C ALA A 322 20.56 10.10 -3.60
N THR A 323 21.81 9.64 -3.51
CA THR A 323 22.18 8.22 -3.60
C THR A 323 23.26 7.89 -2.57
N ASP A 324 23.26 6.66 -2.05
CA ASP A 324 24.38 6.14 -1.26
C ASP A 324 24.76 4.74 -1.78
N ASP A 325 25.92 4.67 -2.44
CA ASP A 325 26.41 3.45 -3.07
C ASP A 325 26.79 2.36 -2.07
N ALA A 326 27.24 2.74 -0.88
CA ALA A 326 27.59 1.78 0.17
C ALA A 326 26.35 1.12 0.76
N CYS A 327 25.23 1.85 0.84
CA CYS A 327 23.96 1.34 1.31
C CYS A 327 23.05 0.79 0.19
N CYS A 328 23.47 0.88 -1.08
CA CYS A 328 22.63 0.59 -2.24
C CYS A 328 21.27 1.31 -2.16
N ALA A 329 21.29 2.60 -1.81
CA ALA A 329 20.10 3.39 -1.51
C ALA A 329 19.88 4.55 -2.47
N LEU A 330 18.63 4.77 -2.84
CA LEU A 330 18.13 5.90 -3.63
C LEU A 330 17.17 6.71 -2.75
N LEU A 331 17.32 8.04 -2.75
CA LEU A 331 16.38 8.97 -2.15
C LEU A 331 15.64 9.71 -3.26
N LEU A 332 14.33 9.49 -3.36
CA LEU A 332 13.47 10.03 -4.41
C LEU A 332 12.52 11.06 -3.82
N ARG A 333 12.09 12.04 -4.61
CA ARG A 333 11.00 12.93 -4.19
C ARG A 333 9.69 12.14 -4.10
N ARG A 334 8.91 12.34 -3.04
CA ARG A 334 7.57 11.74 -2.97
C ARG A 334 6.64 12.45 -3.96
N ILE A 335 5.93 11.67 -4.76
CA ILE A 335 4.94 12.20 -5.71
C ILE A 335 3.55 12.20 -5.04
N ALA A 336 2.94 13.39 -4.92
CA ALA A 336 1.58 13.57 -4.42
C ALA A 336 0.67 14.19 -5.52
N PRO A 337 -0.60 13.76 -5.67
CA PRO A 337 -1.30 12.76 -4.85
C PRO A 337 -0.86 11.30 -5.12
N GLY A 338 -0.04 11.05 -6.15
CA GLY A 338 0.52 9.71 -6.37
C GLY A 338 -0.48 8.70 -6.90
N LYS A 339 -1.53 9.15 -7.60
CA LYS A 339 -2.49 8.24 -8.25
C LYS A 339 -1.83 7.54 -9.43
N TYR A 340 -2.04 6.24 -9.56
CA TYR A 340 -1.56 5.46 -10.70
C TYR A 340 -2.17 5.94 -12.01
N ALA A 341 -1.48 5.66 -13.11
CA ALA A 341 -2.02 5.98 -14.42
C ALA A 341 -3.26 5.14 -14.72
N ASP A 342 -4.15 5.75 -15.50
CA ASP A 342 -5.34 5.15 -16.06
C ASP A 342 -5.36 5.55 -17.55
N PHE A 343 -5.65 4.59 -18.43
CA PHE A 343 -5.72 4.85 -19.87
C PHE A 343 -6.76 5.91 -20.24
N ASP A 344 -7.79 6.10 -19.42
CA ASP A 344 -8.81 7.12 -19.63
C ASP A 344 -8.26 8.55 -19.42
N ASP A 345 -7.13 8.75 -18.73
CA ASP A 345 -6.38 10.03 -18.68
C ASP A 345 -5.50 10.22 -19.93
N ASN A 346 -6.10 10.04 -21.10
CA ASN A 346 -5.44 10.01 -22.41
C ASN A 346 -4.64 11.29 -22.70
N ILE A 347 -5.13 12.46 -22.26
CA ILE A 347 -4.44 13.74 -22.46
C ILE A 347 -3.09 13.73 -21.74
N CYS A 348 -3.09 13.42 -20.44
CA CYS A 348 -1.86 13.46 -19.64
C CYS A 348 -0.91 12.33 -20.01
N LEU A 349 -1.44 11.17 -20.40
CA LEU A 349 -0.64 10.07 -20.94
C LEU A 349 0.01 10.45 -22.28
N THR A 350 -0.72 11.14 -23.17
CA THR A 350 -0.17 11.58 -24.46
C THR A 350 0.97 12.56 -24.22
N ASP A 351 0.79 13.52 -23.33
CA ASP A 351 1.84 14.46 -22.96
C ASP A 351 3.05 13.78 -22.31
N PHE A 352 2.81 12.76 -21.48
CA PHE A 352 3.87 11.96 -20.88
C PHE A 352 4.69 11.19 -21.92
N PHE A 353 4.05 10.41 -22.80
CA PHE A 353 4.76 9.64 -23.83
C PHE A 353 5.41 10.54 -24.89
N ASN A 354 4.83 11.72 -25.18
CA ASN A 354 5.49 12.75 -25.97
C ASN A 354 6.84 13.14 -25.35
N ARG A 355 6.88 13.43 -24.04
CA ARG A 355 8.13 13.75 -23.35
C ARG A 355 9.11 12.58 -23.46
N VAL A 356 8.69 11.36 -23.13
CA VAL A 356 9.54 10.15 -23.20
C VAL A 356 10.21 10.01 -24.57
N VAL A 357 9.44 10.11 -25.66
CA VAL A 357 9.95 9.92 -27.02
C VAL A 357 10.80 11.11 -27.48
N CYS A 358 10.36 12.35 -27.22
CA CYS A 358 11.08 13.55 -27.66
C CYS A 358 12.41 13.76 -26.93
N THR A 359 12.55 13.26 -25.71
CA THR A 359 13.80 13.38 -24.94
C THR A 359 14.68 12.14 -25.03
N ALA A 360 14.23 11.06 -25.69
CA ALA A 360 14.99 9.84 -25.89
C ALA A 360 16.29 10.11 -26.66
N LYS A 361 17.42 9.63 -26.11
CA LYS A 361 18.75 9.78 -26.70
C LYS A 361 19.21 8.48 -27.33
N GLU A 362 19.52 8.54 -28.62
CA GLU A 362 20.09 7.41 -29.36
C GLU A 362 21.38 6.96 -28.66
N THR A 363 21.41 5.68 -28.26
CA THR A 363 22.47 5.08 -27.46
C THR A 363 22.77 3.69 -28.00
N VAL A 364 23.95 3.52 -28.60
CA VAL A 364 24.35 2.27 -29.27
C VAL A 364 24.93 1.26 -28.26
N ARG A 365 25.67 1.75 -27.26
CA ARG A 365 26.30 0.93 -26.21
C ARG A 365 26.29 1.69 -24.90
N HIS A 366 26.16 0.97 -23.80
CA HIS A 366 26.21 1.53 -22.46
C HIS A 366 26.89 0.54 -21.49
N PRO A 367 27.73 0.98 -20.55
CA PRO A 367 28.44 0.09 -19.63
C PRO A 367 27.52 -0.63 -18.63
N VAL A 368 26.36 -0.06 -18.33
CA VAL A 368 25.41 -0.59 -17.32
C VAL A 368 24.21 -1.29 -17.93
N PHE A 369 23.76 -0.86 -19.12
CA PHE A 369 22.49 -1.31 -19.70
C PHE A 369 22.77 -2.28 -20.84
N PRO A 370 22.31 -3.54 -20.73
CA PRO A 370 22.42 -4.48 -21.82
C PRO A 370 21.52 -4.05 -22.99
N ALA A 371 21.91 -4.48 -24.19
CA ALA A 371 20.98 -4.46 -25.31
C ALA A 371 19.87 -5.47 -25.07
N TYR A 372 18.63 -5.10 -25.38
CA TYR A 372 17.46 -5.95 -25.16
C TYR A 372 17.59 -7.33 -25.81
N ARG A 373 18.28 -7.40 -26.96
CA ARG A 373 18.60 -8.65 -27.65
C ARG A 373 19.43 -9.62 -26.78
N VAL A 374 20.32 -9.11 -25.94
CA VAL A 374 21.13 -9.92 -25.01
C VAL A 374 20.25 -10.54 -23.93
N ASP A 375 19.29 -9.77 -23.39
CA ASP A 375 18.32 -10.30 -22.42
C ASP A 375 17.44 -11.39 -23.04
N LEU A 376 17.09 -11.24 -24.34
CA LEU A 376 16.35 -12.24 -25.09
C LEU A 376 17.18 -13.52 -25.36
N GLU A 377 18.47 -13.40 -25.64
CA GLU A 377 19.38 -14.55 -25.73
C GLU A 377 19.54 -15.28 -24.41
N ALA A 378 19.64 -14.55 -23.29
CA ALA A 378 19.66 -15.13 -21.96
C ALA A 378 18.33 -15.84 -21.64
N ALA A 379 17.20 -15.29 -22.07
CA ALA A 379 15.90 -15.92 -21.94
C ALA A 379 15.79 -17.23 -22.75
N LEU A 380 16.44 -17.33 -23.92
CA LEU A 380 16.47 -18.59 -24.68
C LEU A 380 17.22 -19.70 -23.92
N GLN A 381 18.27 -19.35 -23.18
CA GLN A 381 18.96 -20.33 -22.35
C GLN A 381 18.09 -20.76 -21.17
N ARG A 382 17.45 -19.80 -20.50
CA ARG A 382 16.54 -20.09 -19.38
C ARG A 382 15.30 -20.88 -19.82
N SER A 383 14.74 -20.61 -21.00
CA SER A 383 13.55 -21.33 -21.47
C SER A 383 13.76 -22.83 -21.59
N ARG A 384 15.01 -23.30 -21.78
CA ARG A 384 15.38 -24.73 -21.84
C ARG A 384 15.34 -25.43 -20.48
N THR A 385 15.39 -24.66 -19.40
CA THR A 385 15.36 -25.13 -18.01
C THR A 385 14.20 -24.50 -17.24
N ALA A 386 13.19 -23.98 -17.95
CA ALA A 386 12.00 -23.40 -17.34
C ALA A 386 11.25 -24.46 -16.51
N PRO A 387 10.80 -24.14 -15.28
CA PRO A 387 10.10 -25.09 -14.41
C PRO A 387 8.85 -25.73 -15.03
N PHE A 388 8.18 -24.99 -15.92
CA PHE A 388 7.01 -25.43 -16.67
C PHE A 388 7.03 -24.86 -18.09
N LEU A 389 6.23 -25.45 -18.99
CA LEU A 389 6.03 -25.01 -20.37
C LEU A 389 7.30 -24.93 -21.23
N THR A 390 8.38 -25.61 -20.83
CA THR A 390 9.75 -25.52 -21.40
C THR A 390 9.79 -25.56 -22.93
N GLY A 391 9.16 -26.58 -23.55
CA GLY A 391 9.19 -26.76 -25.01
C GLY A 391 8.45 -25.66 -25.78
N SER A 392 7.31 -25.19 -25.24
CA SER A 392 6.55 -24.09 -25.85
C SER A 392 7.32 -22.77 -25.71
N LEU A 393 7.87 -22.49 -24.52
CA LEU A 393 8.63 -21.27 -24.26
C LEU A 393 9.91 -21.17 -25.11
N GLU A 394 10.67 -22.26 -25.25
CA GLU A 394 11.85 -22.24 -26.10
C GLU A 394 11.51 -21.89 -27.56
N GLN A 395 10.44 -22.47 -28.10
CA GLN A 395 9.99 -22.17 -29.45
C GLN A 395 9.55 -20.71 -29.59
N GLU A 396 8.87 -20.17 -28.59
CA GLU A 396 8.39 -18.79 -28.58
C GLU A 396 9.54 -17.77 -28.49
N VAL A 397 10.56 -18.04 -27.68
CA VAL A 397 11.75 -17.17 -27.60
C VAL A 397 12.58 -17.24 -28.89
N ARG A 398 12.70 -18.42 -29.51
CA ARG A 398 13.37 -18.55 -30.84
C ARG A 398 12.66 -17.72 -31.90
N SER A 399 11.33 -17.76 -31.90
CA SER A 399 10.51 -16.96 -32.82
C SER A 399 10.69 -15.46 -32.56
N ALA A 400 10.73 -15.06 -31.28
CA ALA A 400 11.02 -13.67 -30.90
C ALA A 400 12.41 -13.20 -31.32
N LEU A 401 13.45 -14.03 -31.20
CA LEU A 401 14.80 -13.70 -31.67
C LEU A 401 14.84 -13.49 -33.19
N ALA A 402 14.20 -14.37 -33.96
CA ALA A 402 14.11 -14.23 -35.41
C ALA A 402 13.33 -12.97 -35.81
N LEU A 403 12.23 -12.66 -35.10
CA LEU A 403 11.46 -11.45 -35.32
C LEU A 403 12.28 -10.19 -34.99
N TYR A 404 13.02 -10.20 -33.88
CA TYR A 404 13.95 -9.13 -33.52
C TYR A 404 15.00 -8.92 -34.61
N ASP A 405 15.62 -10.00 -35.07
CA ASP A 405 16.68 -9.93 -36.08
C ASP A 405 16.17 -9.39 -37.42
N THR A 406 14.91 -9.68 -37.75
CA THR A 406 14.26 -9.23 -38.99
C THR A 406 13.81 -7.77 -38.92
N GLN A 407 13.17 -7.35 -37.82
CA GLN A 407 12.51 -6.04 -37.71
C GLN A 407 13.38 -4.96 -37.06
N PHE A 408 14.28 -5.35 -36.14
CA PHE A 408 14.88 -4.44 -35.17
C PHE A 408 16.41 -4.41 -35.15
N LYS A 409 17.10 -5.43 -35.67
CA LYS A 409 18.57 -5.53 -35.59
C LYS A 409 19.34 -4.30 -36.07
N ASN A 410 18.82 -3.62 -37.10
CA ASN A 410 19.43 -2.43 -37.69
C ASN A 410 18.72 -1.13 -37.29
N SER A 411 17.78 -1.19 -36.35
CA SER A 411 17.07 -0.01 -35.86
C SER A 411 17.95 0.81 -34.93
N LYS A 412 17.66 2.10 -34.84
CA LYS A 412 18.23 2.95 -33.79
C LYS A 412 17.83 2.41 -32.42
N THR A 413 18.77 2.43 -31.49
CA THR A 413 18.56 2.02 -30.10
C THR A 413 18.63 3.23 -29.19
N TYR A 414 17.80 3.24 -28.16
CA TYR A 414 17.70 4.31 -27.18
C TYR A 414 17.87 3.71 -25.79
N LEU A 415 18.32 4.54 -24.84
CA LEU A 415 18.19 4.18 -23.43
C LEU A 415 16.73 4.36 -23.02
N LEU A 416 16.08 3.25 -22.69
CA LEU A 416 14.67 3.18 -22.31
C LEU A 416 14.52 3.09 -20.79
N HIS A 417 13.35 3.50 -20.28
CA HIS A 417 12.90 3.16 -18.93
C HIS A 417 12.75 1.64 -18.78
N GLY A 418 12.16 1.00 -19.79
CA GLY A 418 12.05 -0.46 -19.91
C GLY A 418 10.97 -1.10 -19.02
N ASP A 419 10.17 -0.28 -18.32
CA ASP A 419 9.11 -0.77 -17.41
C ASP A 419 7.98 0.25 -17.20
N LEU A 420 7.62 0.98 -18.25
CA LEU A 420 6.49 1.91 -18.18
C LEU A 420 5.18 1.14 -18.23
N HIS A 421 4.49 1.07 -17.10
CA HIS A 421 3.12 0.56 -16.96
C HIS A 421 2.36 1.37 -15.90
N HIS A 422 1.05 1.14 -15.76
CA HIS A 422 0.17 1.96 -14.92
C HIS A 422 0.68 2.23 -13.50
N TYR A 423 1.25 1.22 -12.86
CA TYR A 423 1.75 1.32 -11.47
C TYR A 423 3.11 2.01 -11.35
N ASN A 424 3.85 2.18 -12.44
CA ASN A 424 5.11 2.92 -12.46
C ASN A 424 4.93 4.36 -12.97
N LEU A 425 3.68 4.80 -13.18
CA LEU A 425 3.34 6.16 -13.57
C LEU A 425 2.48 6.79 -12.49
N LEU A 426 3.00 7.85 -11.86
CA LEU A 426 2.31 8.58 -10.80
C LEU A 426 1.84 9.95 -11.28
N ARG A 427 0.55 10.23 -11.08
CA ARG A 427 -0.07 11.51 -11.44
C ARG A 427 0.34 12.60 -10.44
N THR A 428 0.88 13.69 -10.96
CA THR A 428 1.16 14.96 -10.25
C THR A 428 0.12 16.02 -10.63
N ALA A 429 0.30 17.29 -10.24
CA ALA A 429 -0.48 18.39 -10.82
C ALA A 429 -0.11 18.66 -12.30
N GLU A 430 1.16 18.45 -12.67
CA GLU A 430 1.74 18.83 -13.98
C GLU A 430 1.69 17.72 -15.05
N GLY A 431 1.19 16.53 -14.69
CA GLY A 431 1.13 15.35 -15.54
C GLY A 431 1.70 14.12 -14.85
N TYR A 432 2.00 13.07 -15.61
CA TYR A 432 2.62 11.86 -15.09
C TYR A 432 4.13 12.01 -14.89
N ARG A 433 4.63 11.37 -13.84
CA ARG A 433 6.06 11.09 -13.62
C ARG A 433 6.27 9.58 -13.47
N ALA A 434 7.36 9.08 -14.03
CA ALA A 434 7.73 7.67 -13.98
C ALA A 434 8.63 7.34 -12.78
N ILE A 435 8.48 6.14 -12.24
CA ILE A 435 9.29 5.57 -11.16
C ILE A 435 9.77 4.17 -11.53
N ASP A 436 10.72 3.65 -10.77
CA ASP A 436 11.17 2.26 -10.83
C ASP A 436 11.66 1.77 -12.22
N PRO A 437 12.62 2.47 -12.84
CA PRO A 437 13.17 2.05 -14.12
C PRO A 437 13.97 0.75 -14.02
N ILE A 438 13.82 -0.12 -15.03
CA ILE A 438 14.71 -1.28 -15.24
C ILE A 438 15.97 -0.85 -16.00
N GLY A 439 15.78 -0.02 -17.03
CA GLY A 439 16.84 0.45 -17.92
C GLY A 439 17.29 -0.63 -18.91
N CYS A 440 17.13 -0.38 -20.21
CA CYS A 440 17.65 -1.24 -21.27
C CYS A 440 17.94 -0.45 -22.55
N LEU A 441 18.77 -1.01 -23.44
CA LEU A 441 18.97 -0.44 -24.78
C LEU A 441 18.09 -1.18 -25.80
N ALA A 442 17.10 -0.49 -26.36
CA ALA A 442 16.22 -1.07 -27.38
C ALA A 442 15.68 0.00 -28.34
N PRO A 443 15.11 -0.40 -29.48
CA PRO A 443 14.27 0.48 -30.29
C PRO A 443 13.10 1.05 -29.48
N ILE A 444 12.65 2.26 -29.82
CA ILE A 444 11.68 3.03 -29.02
C ILE A 444 10.34 2.31 -28.83
N GLU A 445 9.97 1.42 -29.77
CA GLU A 445 8.75 0.64 -29.75
C GLU A 445 8.62 -0.25 -28.51
N PHE A 446 9.75 -0.68 -27.95
CA PHE A 446 9.80 -1.50 -26.73
C PHE A 446 9.39 -0.74 -25.47
N GLU A 447 9.40 0.60 -25.50
CA GLU A 447 9.01 1.42 -24.35
C GLU A 447 7.49 1.36 -24.07
N PHE A 448 6.69 1.04 -25.09
CA PHE A 448 5.22 1.00 -24.98
C PHE A 448 4.68 -0.37 -24.56
N THR A 449 5.46 -1.44 -24.75
CA THR A 449 4.96 -2.83 -24.68
C THR A 449 4.45 -3.20 -23.29
N ARG A 450 5.15 -2.76 -22.23
CA ARG A 450 4.80 -3.01 -20.83
C ARG A 450 3.47 -2.35 -20.45
N PHE A 451 3.21 -1.14 -20.97
CA PHE A 451 1.96 -0.44 -20.78
C PHE A 451 0.82 -1.17 -21.49
N ILE A 452 0.99 -1.48 -22.78
CA ILE A 452 -0.01 -2.18 -23.59
C ILE A 452 -0.41 -3.51 -22.95
N ARG A 453 0.59 -4.32 -22.56
CA ARG A 453 0.33 -5.60 -21.90
C ARG A 453 -0.46 -5.43 -20.61
N ASN A 454 0.01 -4.56 -19.70
CA ASN A 454 -0.65 -4.38 -18.41
C ASN A 454 -2.08 -3.85 -18.58
N ASP A 455 -2.31 -2.94 -19.52
CA ASP A 455 -3.63 -2.40 -19.81
C ASP A 455 -4.64 -3.51 -20.16
N ILE A 456 -4.26 -4.40 -21.08
CA ILE A 456 -5.13 -5.50 -21.52
C ILE A 456 -5.44 -6.44 -20.36
N LEU A 457 -4.45 -6.77 -19.53
CA LEU A 457 -4.62 -7.70 -18.41
C LEU A 457 -5.46 -7.11 -17.26
N GLN A 458 -5.46 -5.79 -17.09
CA GLN A 458 -6.25 -5.10 -16.06
C GLN A 458 -7.71 -4.88 -16.45
N HIS A 459 -8.06 -5.11 -17.72
CA HIS A 459 -9.41 -4.90 -18.25
C HIS A 459 -10.04 -6.20 -18.77
N PRO A 460 -10.23 -7.23 -17.93
CA PRO A 460 -10.74 -8.53 -18.37
C PRO A 460 -12.20 -8.48 -18.89
N GLY A 461 -12.93 -7.39 -18.62
CA GLY A 461 -14.27 -7.15 -19.15
C GLY A 461 -14.30 -6.69 -20.62
N PHE A 462 -13.15 -6.44 -21.24
CA PHE A 462 -13.03 -6.06 -22.65
C PHE A 462 -12.43 -7.21 -23.46
N ASP A 463 -12.84 -7.35 -24.73
CA ASP A 463 -12.19 -8.28 -25.63
C ASP A 463 -10.70 -7.89 -25.79
N PRO A 464 -9.75 -8.79 -25.48
CA PRO A 464 -8.32 -8.46 -25.53
C PRO A 464 -7.82 -8.04 -26.92
N ARG A 465 -8.45 -8.50 -28.01
CA ARG A 465 -8.07 -8.12 -29.38
C ARG A 465 -8.53 -6.71 -29.68
N GLU A 466 -9.75 -6.36 -29.31
CA GLU A 466 -10.27 -5.00 -29.46
C GLU A 466 -9.46 -4.00 -28.63
N ARG A 467 -9.11 -4.38 -27.38
CA ARG A 467 -8.28 -3.54 -26.52
C ARG A 467 -6.86 -3.37 -27.06
N LEU A 468 -6.25 -4.44 -27.58
CA LEU A 468 -4.95 -4.37 -28.27
C LEU A 468 -5.00 -3.41 -29.47
N GLN A 469 -6.05 -3.48 -30.30
CA GLN A 469 -6.22 -2.59 -31.44
C GLN A 469 -6.31 -1.12 -31.02
N LEU A 470 -7.08 -0.83 -29.98
CA LEU A 470 -7.20 0.51 -29.42
C LEU A 470 -5.84 1.06 -28.97
N LEU A 471 -5.06 0.24 -28.26
CA LEU A 471 -3.74 0.61 -27.76
C LEU A 471 -2.70 0.78 -28.88
N LEU A 472 -2.70 -0.11 -29.88
CA LEU A 472 -1.83 0.04 -31.06
C LEU A 472 -2.14 1.33 -31.80
N ARG A 473 -3.42 1.67 -32.00
CA ARG A 473 -3.85 2.94 -32.57
C ARG A 473 -3.49 4.14 -31.68
N TYR A 474 -3.46 3.95 -30.37
CA TYR A 474 -3.04 5.00 -29.45
C TYR A 474 -1.54 5.31 -29.63
N PHE A 475 -0.69 4.29 -29.51
CA PHE A 475 0.77 4.43 -29.60
C PHE A 475 1.29 4.67 -31.03
N SER A 476 0.45 4.51 -32.06
CA SER A 476 0.79 4.83 -33.45
C SER A 476 1.17 6.30 -33.69
N ARG A 477 0.97 7.16 -32.69
CA ARG A 477 1.44 8.56 -32.70
C ARG A 477 2.97 8.67 -32.75
N TRP A 478 3.68 7.66 -32.25
CA TRP A 478 5.14 7.70 -32.07
C TRP A 478 5.91 6.65 -32.86
N ALA A 479 5.28 5.54 -33.23
CA ALA A 479 5.90 4.48 -34.02
C ALA A 479 4.87 3.70 -34.84
N GLU A 480 5.31 3.00 -35.89
CA GLU A 480 4.42 2.22 -36.75
C GLU A 480 3.71 1.11 -35.95
N PRO A 481 2.36 0.95 -36.08
CA PRO A 481 1.59 -0.04 -35.33
C PRO A 481 2.14 -1.47 -35.46
N GLU A 482 2.57 -1.87 -36.65
CA GLU A 482 3.09 -3.21 -36.92
C GLU A 482 4.42 -3.45 -36.19
N ARG A 483 5.24 -2.40 -36.04
CA ARG A 483 6.50 -2.47 -35.29
C ARG A 483 6.22 -2.50 -33.79
N ILE A 484 5.27 -1.72 -33.28
CA ILE A 484 4.85 -1.79 -31.86
C ILE A 484 4.33 -3.20 -31.55
N GLN A 485 3.51 -3.77 -32.42
CA GLN A 485 3.00 -5.13 -32.27
C GLN A 485 4.11 -6.18 -32.30
N ALA A 486 5.10 -6.04 -33.20
CA ALA A 486 6.26 -6.94 -33.22
C ALA A 486 7.09 -6.83 -31.94
N ALA A 487 7.31 -5.63 -31.41
CA ALA A 487 7.99 -5.42 -30.13
C ALA A 487 7.21 -6.05 -28.96
N LEU A 488 5.88 -5.92 -28.96
CA LEU A 488 5.01 -6.55 -27.97
C LEU A 488 5.11 -8.08 -28.00
N GLN A 489 5.11 -8.71 -29.18
CA GLN A 489 5.30 -10.16 -29.30
C GLN A 489 6.63 -10.61 -28.68
N ILE A 490 7.70 -9.85 -28.93
CA ILE A 490 9.04 -10.15 -28.38
C ILE A 490 9.05 -9.99 -26.85
N ASP A 491 8.44 -8.92 -26.33
CA ASP A 491 8.35 -8.67 -24.88
C ASP A 491 7.53 -9.73 -24.15
N LEU A 492 6.41 -10.18 -24.73
CA LEU A 492 5.58 -11.24 -24.17
C LEU A 492 6.34 -12.57 -24.11
N SER A 493 7.12 -12.92 -25.14
CA SER A 493 7.96 -14.13 -25.10
C SER A 493 9.01 -14.07 -23.98
N LEU A 494 9.66 -12.91 -23.78
CA LEU A 494 10.61 -12.72 -22.67
C LEU A 494 9.91 -12.83 -21.31
N THR A 495 8.75 -12.18 -21.17
CA THR A 495 8.00 -12.11 -19.92
C THR A 495 7.40 -13.46 -19.53
N ALA A 496 6.95 -14.25 -20.51
CA ALA A 496 6.47 -15.61 -20.26
C ALA A 496 7.55 -16.50 -19.64
N VAL A 497 8.81 -16.37 -20.08
CA VAL A 497 9.94 -17.07 -19.44
C VAL A 497 10.17 -16.57 -18.03
N ASN A 498 10.20 -15.26 -17.80
CA ASN A 498 10.39 -14.68 -16.46
C ASN A 498 9.33 -15.17 -15.47
N ALA A 499 8.06 -15.15 -15.88
CA ALA A 499 6.94 -15.61 -15.07
C ALA A 499 7.12 -17.06 -14.58
N THR A 500 7.86 -17.90 -15.32
CA THR A 500 8.11 -19.28 -14.87
C THR A 500 9.03 -19.42 -13.67
N TYR A 501 9.88 -18.41 -13.44
CA TYR A 501 10.80 -18.38 -12.30
C TYR A 501 10.27 -17.51 -11.15
N GLU A 502 9.26 -16.70 -11.42
CA GLU A 502 8.63 -15.79 -10.46
C GLU A 502 7.37 -16.37 -9.81
N SER A 503 6.88 -17.53 -10.27
CA SER A 503 5.65 -18.16 -9.78
C SER A 503 5.85 -19.66 -9.56
N THR A 504 5.12 -20.21 -8.58
CA THR A 504 5.10 -21.66 -8.29
C THR A 504 4.18 -22.44 -9.22
N GLU A 505 3.30 -21.74 -9.95
CA GLU A 505 2.30 -22.31 -10.85
C GLU A 505 2.36 -21.68 -12.26
N PRO A 506 1.90 -22.41 -13.30
CA PRO A 506 2.05 -21.97 -14.69
C PRO A 506 1.13 -20.82 -15.11
N ALA A 507 0.07 -20.52 -14.34
CA ALA A 507 -0.99 -19.60 -14.73
C ALA A 507 -0.49 -18.22 -15.19
N ALA A 508 0.53 -17.67 -14.52
CA ALA A 508 1.13 -16.38 -14.88
C ALA A 508 1.77 -16.44 -16.28
N ALA A 509 2.53 -17.49 -16.59
CA ALA A 509 3.16 -17.67 -17.89
C ALA A 509 2.13 -18.03 -18.99
N GLU A 510 1.11 -18.82 -18.66
CA GLU A 510 0.00 -19.14 -19.57
C GLU A 510 -0.75 -17.89 -20.00
N THR A 511 -0.97 -16.96 -19.06
CA THR A 511 -1.59 -15.65 -19.33
C THR A 511 -0.76 -14.84 -20.34
N GLN A 512 0.58 -14.84 -20.18
CA GLN A 512 1.48 -14.18 -21.15
C GLN A 512 1.41 -14.82 -22.53
N LEU A 513 1.39 -16.16 -22.59
CA LEU A 513 1.33 -16.91 -23.84
C LEU A 513 -0.02 -16.73 -24.55
N ALA A 514 -1.13 -16.67 -23.82
CA ALA A 514 -2.44 -16.41 -24.38
C ALA A 514 -2.49 -15.04 -25.08
N LEU A 515 -1.96 -14.00 -24.40
CA LEU A 515 -1.85 -12.66 -24.98
C LEU A 515 -0.86 -12.62 -26.16
N LEU A 516 0.22 -13.41 -26.12
CA LEU A 516 1.13 -13.57 -27.25
C LEU A 516 0.42 -14.14 -28.49
N GLN A 517 -0.45 -15.14 -28.32
CA GLN A 517 -1.22 -15.67 -29.45
C GLN A 517 -2.18 -14.63 -30.03
N ILE A 518 -2.81 -13.80 -29.20
CA ILE A 518 -3.61 -12.65 -29.64
C ILE A 518 -2.75 -11.66 -30.43
N ALA A 519 -1.57 -11.29 -29.91
CA ALA A 519 -0.64 -10.38 -30.59
C ALA A 519 -0.12 -10.94 -31.92
N LYS A 520 -0.01 -12.27 -32.07
CA LYS A 520 0.38 -12.94 -33.33
C LYS A 520 -0.74 -13.05 -34.35
N ALA A 521 -1.98 -13.26 -33.90
CA ALA A 521 -3.12 -13.46 -34.79
C ALA A 521 -3.41 -12.24 -35.69
N GLY A 522 -2.89 -11.07 -35.33
CA GLY A 522 -3.09 -9.82 -36.07
C GLY A 522 -4.48 -9.22 -35.85
N THR A 523 -4.70 -8.04 -36.39
CA THR A 523 -5.95 -7.27 -36.28
C THR A 523 -6.99 -7.67 -37.33
N LYS A 524 -7.01 -8.94 -37.75
CA LYS A 524 -7.88 -9.40 -38.83
C LYS A 524 -9.36 -9.30 -38.49
#